data_AF-A0A8C0MEG4-F1
#
_entry.id   AF-A0A8C0MEG4-F1
#
_cell.length_a   1.000
_cell.length_b   1.000
_cell.length_c   1.000
_cell.angle_alpha   90.00
_cell.angle_beta   90.00
_cell.angle_gamma   90.00
#
_symmetry.space_group_name_H-M   'P 1'
#
loop_
_entity.id
_entity.type
_entity.pdbx_description
1 polymer ?
#
loop_
_entity_poly.entity_id
_entity_poly.type
_entity_poly.pdbx_seq_one_letter_code
_entity_poly.pdbx_strand_id
1 'polypeptide(L)'
;MWRLVPPKLGRLSRSLKLAALGSLLVLMVLHSPSLLASWQRNELADRRFLQLNKCPACFGTSWCRRFLNGQVVFEAWGRLRLLDFLNVKNVYFAQYGEPREGGRRRVVLKRLGSQRELAQLDQSICKRATGRPRCDLLQAMPRTEFARLNGDVRLLTPEAVEGWSDLVHCPSQRLLDRLVRRYAETKDSGSFLLRNLKDSERMQLLLTLAFNPEPLVLQSFPSDEGWPFAKYLGACGRMVAVNYVGEELWSYFNAPWEKRVDLAWQLMEIAEQLTNNDFEFALYLLDVSFDNFAVGPRDGKVIIVDAENVLVADKRLIRQSCYNHLFVASSVPSPQVAVSQINLKTGMCGTKANLMTVIRRLAYHFQKKFFVLVQLWTTITTLFVRTSYPDMPPGVALLEDFFMIHQVKLPKMAV
;
A
#
# COMPACT_ATOMS: atom_id res chain seq x y z
N MET A 1 6.40 16.60 23.15
CA MET A 1 5.66 17.87 23.30
C MET A 1 6.39 18.96 22.56
N TRP A 2 5.79 19.52 21.52
CA TRP A 2 6.14 20.86 21.07
C TRP A 2 5.07 21.77 21.64
N ARG A 3 5.40 22.50 22.70
CA ARG A 3 4.55 23.63 23.12
C ARG A 3 4.64 24.64 21.99
N LEU A 4 3.64 24.65 21.12
CA LEU A 4 3.35 25.78 20.26
C LEU A 4 3.10 26.96 21.20
N VAL A 5 4.14 27.74 21.43
CA VAL A 5 4.00 29.06 22.01
C VAL A 5 3.09 29.82 21.05
N PRO A 6 1.85 30.18 21.44
CA PRO A 6 1.02 30.97 20.56
C PRO A 6 1.80 32.25 20.27
N PRO A 7 1.99 32.62 18.99
CA PRO A 7 2.62 33.89 18.69
C PRO A 7 1.77 34.95 19.41
N LYS A 8 2.41 35.76 20.26
CA LYS A 8 1.74 36.85 20.98
C LYS A 8 1.25 37.88 19.95
N LEU A 9 0.12 37.60 19.30
CA LEU A 9 -0.60 38.47 18.37
C LEU A 9 -1.16 39.74 19.04
N GLY A 10 -0.91 39.91 20.34
CA GLY A 10 -1.27 41.07 21.14
C GLY A 10 -0.35 42.28 20.96
N ARG A 11 0.86 42.14 20.38
CA ARG A 11 1.82 43.26 20.17
C ARG A 11 1.97 43.70 18.70
N LEU A 12 1.10 43.24 17.82
CA LEU A 12 1.04 43.75 16.45
C LEU A 12 0.22 45.05 16.46
N SER A 13 0.81 46.14 15.96
CA SER A 13 0.10 47.41 15.80
C SER A 13 -1.17 47.20 14.99
N ARG A 14 -2.22 48.00 15.26
CA ARG A 14 -3.48 47.96 14.49
C ARG A 14 -3.20 48.10 12.99
N SER A 15 -2.21 48.90 12.61
CA SER A 15 -1.75 49.06 11.23
C SER A 15 -1.20 47.77 10.62
N LEU A 16 -0.44 46.97 11.36
CA LEU A 16 0.11 45.72 10.82
C LEU A 16 -0.98 44.62 10.68
N LYS A 17 -1.98 44.63 11.57
CA LYS A 17 -3.16 43.76 11.45
C LYS A 17 -4.02 44.13 10.23
N LEU A 18 -4.24 45.43 10.02
CA LEU A 18 -4.95 45.95 8.85
C LEU A 18 -4.19 45.71 7.55
N ALA A 19 -2.85 45.87 7.56
CA ALA A 19 -2.01 45.54 6.41
C ALA A 19 -2.02 44.04 6.07
N ALA A 20 -2.00 43.17 7.09
CA ALA A 20 -2.12 41.73 6.89
C ALA A 20 -3.50 41.33 6.36
N LEU A 21 -4.58 41.90 6.90
CA LEU A 21 -5.95 41.70 6.39
C LEU A 21 -6.11 42.22 4.96
N GLY A 22 -5.57 43.41 4.68
CA GLY A 22 -5.56 43.99 3.34
C GLY A 22 -4.76 43.14 2.35
N SER A 23 -3.60 42.62 2.75
CA SER A 23 -2.79 41.72 1.91
C SER A 23 -3.50 40.40 1.66
N LEU A 24 -4.17 39.83 2.68
CA LEU A 24 -4.98 38.62 2.54
C LEU A 24 -6.18 38.85 1.60
N LEU A 25 -6.85 40.01 1.72
CA LEU A 25 -7.96 40.40 0.84
C LEU A 25 -7.50 40.58 -0.60
N VAL A 26 -6.37 41.26 -0.82
CA VAL A 26 -5.76 41.44 -2.15
C VAL A 26 -5.37 40.09 -2.75
N LEU A 27 -4.77 39.18 -1.97
CA LEU A 27 -4.47 37.81 -2.40
C LEU A 27 -5.75 37.03 -2.74
N MET A 28 -6.80 37.12 -1.92
CA MET A 28 -8.08 36.48 -2.21
C MET A 28 -8.74 37.02 -3.48
N VAL A 29 -8.69 38.34 -3.72
CA VAL A 29 -9.25 38.98 -4.92
C VAL A 29 -8.45 38.61 -6.16
N LEU A 30 -7.11 38.68 -6.10
CA LEU A 30 -6.22 38.29 -7.21
C LEU A 30 -6.37 36.80 -7.57
N HIS A 31 -6.58 35.94 -6.58
CA HIS A 31 -6.80 34.50 -6.79
C HIS A 31 -8.28 34.11 -6.95
N SER A 32 -9.22 35.03 -6.82
CA SER A 32 -10.66 34.73 -6.92
C SER A 32 -11.08 34.07 -8.24
N PRO A 33 -10.56 34.46 -9.43
CA PRO A 33 -10.95 33.81 -10.68
C PRO A 33 -10.38 32.39 -10.77
N SER A 34 -9.16 32.17 -10.26
CA SER A 34 -8.52 30.86 -10.20
C SER A 34 -9.19 29.92 -9.17
N LEU A 35 -9.68 30.47 -8.06
CA LEU A 35 -10.42 29.72 -7.03
C LEU A 35 -11.82 29.35 -7.54
N LEU A 36 -12.52 30.28 -8.20
CA LEU A 36 -13.80 30.03 -8.84
C LEU A 36 -13.68 29.01 -9.98
N ALA A 37 -12.64 29.11 -10.81
CA ALA A 37 -12.38 28.15 -11.88
C ALA A 37 -12.02 26.76 -11.34
N SER A 38 -11.24 26.67 -10.25
CA SER A 38 -10.92 25.42 -9.56
C SER A 38 -12.16 24.77 -8.93
N TRP A 39 -13.11 25.58 -8.45
CA TRP A 39 -14.38 25.08 -7.92
C TRP A 39 -15.33 24.57 -9.01
N GLN A 40 -15.33 25.20 -10.19
CA GLN A 40 -16.21 24.85 -11.30
C GLN A 40 -15.66 23.73 -12.20
N ARG A 41 -14.34 23.59 -12.33
CA ARG A 41 -13.72 22.56 -13.18
C ARG A 41 -13.52 21.26 -12.42
N ASN A 42 -13.91 20.16 -13.06
CA ASN A 42 -13.54 18.83 -12.59
C ASN A 42 -12.17 18.45 -13.14
N GLU A 43 -11.09 18.69 -12.38
CA GLU A 43 -9.73 18.31 -12.77
C GLU A 43 -9.58 16.81 -13.02
N LEU A 44 -10.41 15.98 -12.38
CA LEU A 44 -10.43 14.53 -12.60
C LEU A 44 -10.91 14.14 -14.01
N ALA A 45 -11.47 15.06 -14.79
CA ALA A 45 -11.77 14.86 -16.20
C ALA A 45 -10.60 15.25 -17.13
N ASP A 46 -9.55 15.89 -16.62
CA ASP A 46 -8.38 16.29 -17.41
C ASP A 46 -7.37 15.14 -17.55
N ARG A 47 -7.07 14.78 -18.80
CA ARG A 47 -6.06 13.76 -19.15
C ARG A 47 -4.68 14.08 -18.61
N ARG A 48 -4.30 15.37 -18.53
CA ARG A 48 -3.00 15.80 -18.00
C ARG A 48 -2.94 15.61 -16.49
N PHE A 49 -4.02 15.94 -15.78
CA PHE A 49 -4.11 15.71 -14.34
C PHE A 49 -3.98 14.22 -14.01
N LEU A 50 -4.70 13.36 -14.73
CA LEU A 50 -4.60 11.90 -14.59
C LEU A 50 -3.25 11.33 -15.06
N GLN A 51 -2.41 12.15 -15.72
CA GLN A 51 -1.15 11.75 -16.36
C GLN A 51 -1.34 10.60 -17.37
N LEU A 52 -2.47 10.62 -18.09
CA LEU A 52 -2.80 9.61 -19.09
C LEU A 52 -1.84 9.63 -20.29
N ASN A 53 -1.24 10.79 -20.57
CA ASN A 53 -0.21 10.97 -21.57
C ASN A 53 1.11 10.24 -21.24
N LYS A 54 1.28 9.72 -20.03
CA LYS A 54 2.46 8.93 -19.65
C LYS A 54 2.30 7.43 -19.87
N CYS A 55 1.08 6.95 -20.17
CA CYS A 55 0.88 5.53 -20.44
C CYS A 55 1.73 5.07 -21.65
N PRO A 56 2.34 3.86 -21.62
CA PRO A 56 2.10 2.77 -20.67
C PRO A 56 2.88 2.88 -19.35
N ALA A 57 3.62 3.96 -19.08
CA ALA A 57 4.22 4.23 -17.77
C ALA A 57 3.17 4.71 -16.73
N CYS A 58 2.12 3.91 -16.52
CA CYS A 58 0.95 4.25 -15.71
C CYS A 58 0.34 2.99 -15.04
N PHE A 59 -0.66 3.15 -14.17
CA PHE A 59 -1.23 2.05 -13.38
C PHE A 59 -2.43 1.36 -14.03
N GLY A 60 -3.00 1.96 -15.07
CA GLY A 60 -4.10 1.35 -15.82
C GLY A 60 -5.02 2.34 -16.52
N THR A 61 -6.05 1.81 -17.18
CA THR A 61 -7.02 2.57 -18.00
C THR A 61 -8.46 2.09 -17.91
N SER A 62 -8.76 1.05 -17.10
CA SER A 62 -10.07 0.41 -16.98
C SER A 62 -11.20 1.38 -16.60
N TRP A 63 -10.87 2.41 -15.81
CA TRP A 63 -11.82 3.40 -15.31
C TRP A 63 -11.78 4.74 -16.03
N CYS A 64 -10.93 4.92 -17.05
CA CYS A 64 -10.77 6.21 -17.71
C CYS A 64 -12.07 6.79 -18.26
N ARG A 65 -13.00 5.97 -18.78
CA ARG A 65 -14.30 6.46 -19.25
C ARG A 65 -15.08 7.18 -18.15
N ARG A 66 -15.05 6.66 -16.91
CA ARG A 66 -15.77 7.25 -15.77
C ARG A 66 -15.17 8.60 -15.36
N PHE A 67 -13.84 8.68 -15.33
CA PHE A 67 -13.12 9.93 -15.06
C PHE A 67 -13.39 10.99 -16.15
N LEU A 68 -13.15 10.65 -17.42
CA LEU A 68 -13.25 11.59 -18.54
C LEU A 68 -14.69 12.07 -18.82
N ASN A 69 -15.70 11.26 -18.48
CA ASN A 69 -17.10 11.65 -18.56
C ASN A 69 -17.56 12.50 -17.36
N GLY A 70 -16.66 12.83 -16.43
CA GLY A 70 -16.97 13.63 -15.25
C GLY A 70 -17.84 12.92 -14.20
N GLN A 71 -17.91 11.59 -14.23
CA GLN A 71 -18.69 10.80 -13.26
C GLN A 71 -17.98 10.67 -11.90
N VAL A 72 -16.68 10.96 -11.85
CA VAL A 72 -15.87 11.01 -10.63
C VAL A 72 -15.52 12.48 -10.35
N VAL A 73 -15.86 12.96 -9.16
CA VAL A 73 -15.65 14.36 -8.74
C VAL A 73 -15.03 14.42 -7.35
N PHE A 74 -14.12 15.36 -7.09
CA PHE A 74 -13.61 15.57 -5.73
C PHE A 74 -14.71 15.95 -4.75
N GLU A 75 -14.57 15.48 -3.51
CA GLU A 75 -15.44 15.82 -2.39
C GLU A 75 -15.17 17.26 -1.91
N ALA A 76 -16.23 18.07 -1.74
CA ALA A 76 -16.25 19.45 -1.22
C ALA A 76 -14.88 20.17 -1.16
N TRP A 77 -14.19 20.12 -0.01
CA TRP A 77 -12.91 20.80 0.24
C TRP A 77 -11.74 20.26 -0.58
N GLY A 78 -11.77 19.00 -1.02
CA GLY A 78 -10.77 18.43 -1.94
C GLY A 78 -10.79 19.05 -3.34
N ARG A 79 -11.82 19.86 -3.67
CA ARG A 79 -11.82 20.73 -4.86
C ARG A 79 -10.92 21.94 -4.69
N LEU A 80 -10.75 22.42 -3.46
CA LEU A 80 -9.86 23.52 -3.13
C LEU A 80 -8.45 22.94 -2.90
N ARG A 81 -7.61 23.01 -3.93
CA ARG A 81 -6.23 22.48 -3.96
C ARG A 81 -5.24 23.24 -3.04
N LEU A 82 -5.74 24.05 -2.10
CA LEU A 82 -4.95 24.97 -1.27
C LEU A 82 -3.96 24.24 -0.34
N LEU A 83 -4.27 23.01 0.06
CA LEU A 83 -3.49 22.21 1.01
C LEU A 83 -2.90 20.94 0.39
N ASP A 84 -2.86 20.84 -0.94
CA ASP A 84 -2.28 19.69 -1.65
C ASP A 84 -0.83 19.39 -1.26
N PHE A 85 -0.08 20.41 -0.81
CA PHE A 85 1.30 20.24 -0.36
C PHE A 85 1.44 19.42 0.94
N LEU A 86 0.37 19.31 1.74
CA LEU A 86 0.31 18.45 2.92
C LEU A 86 -0.05 17.00 2.56
N ASN A 87 -0.54 16.75 1.34
CA ASN A 87 -0.91 15.43 0.87
C ASN A 87 0.30 14.66 0.32
N VAL A 88 1.22 14.28 1.22
CA VAL A 88 2.49 13.65 0.86
C VAL A 88 2.29 12.31 0.14
N LYS A 89 1.29 11.52 0.54
CA LYS A 89 0.92 10.23 -0.08
C LYS A 89 0.04 10.37 -1.35
N ASN A 90 -0.38 11.59 -1.72
CA ASN A 90 -1.27 11.86 -2.87
C ASN A 90 -2.57 11.03 -2.85
N VAL A 91 -3.27 11.04 -1.72
CA VAL A 91 -4.57 10.40 -1.51
C VAL A 91 -5.69 11.45 -1.56
N TYR A 92 -6.74 11.23 -2.34
CA TYR A 92 -7.83 12.18 -2.52
C TYR A 92 -9.18 11.52 -2.30
N PHE A 93 -10.06 12.19 -1.56
CA PHE A 93 -11.44 11.75 -1.38
C PHE A 93 -12.31 12.30 -2.52
N ALA A 94 -13.11 11.42 -3.11
CA ALA A 94 -13.95 11.72 -4.25
C ALA A 94 -15.30 11.01 -4.15
N GLN A 95 -16.20 11.40 -5.03
CA GLN A 95 -17.53 10.84 -5.19
C GLN A 95 -17.68 10.30 -6.61
N TYR A 96 -18.25 9.11 -6.72
CA TYR A 96 -18.58 8.43 -7.97
C TYR A 96 -20.06 8.07 -7.97
N GLY A 97 -20.78 8.41 -9.03
CA GLY A 97 -22.16 7.99 -9.23
C GLY A 97 -22.65 8.38 -10.60
N GLU A 98 -23.60 7.62 -11.14
CA GLU A 98 -24.28 8.04 -12.36
C GLU A 98 -25.22 9.21 -12.04
N PRO A 99 -25.26 10.27 -12.88
CA PRO A 99 -26.17 11.39 -12.69
C PRO A 99 -27.65 10.97 -12.57
N ARG A 100 -28.01 9.78 -13.07
CA ARG A 100 -29.37 9.26 -13.14
C ARG A 100 -29.79 8.36 -11.96
N GLU A 101 -28.85 7.87 -11.14
CA GLU A 101 -29.15 6.89 -10.07
C GLU A 101 -29.26 7.49 -8.65
N GLY A 102 -29.34 8.81 -8.51
CA GLY A 102 -29.71 9.49 -7.25
C GLY A 102 -28.71 9.39 -6.09
N GLY A 103 -27.72 8.49 -6.14
CA GLY A 103 -26.72 8.30 -5.09
C GLY A 103 -25.28 8.38 -5.60
N ARG A 104 -24.49 9.28 -5.00
CA ARG A 104 -23.02 9.31 -5.19
C ARG A 104 -22.35 8.48 -4.09
N ARG A 105 -21.60 7.45 -4.49
CA ARG A 105 -20.77 6.62 -3.61
C ARG A 105 -19.43 7.31 -3.38
N ARG A 106 -18.92 7.26 -2.15
CA ARG A 106 -17.58 7.78 -1.83
C ARG A 106 -16.51 6.81 -2.34
N VAL A 107 -15.43 7.35 -2.87
CA VAL A 107 -14.25 6.61 -3.38
C VAL A 107 -12.99 7.34 -2.94
N VAL A 108 -11.90 6.59 -2.84
CA VAL A 108 -10.56 7.12 -2.54
C VAL A 108 -9.70 6.98 -3.79
N LEU A 109 -9.02 8.05 -4.16
CA LEU A 109 -8.14 8.12 -5.31
C LEU A 109 -6.69 8.21 -4.85
N LYS A 110 -5.81 7.36 -5.37
CA LYS A 110 -4.40 7.31 -4.97
C LYS A 110 -3.48 7.46 -6.17
N ARG A 111 -2.37 8.20 -6.01
CA ARG A 111 -1.26 8.22 -7.00
C ARG A 111 -0.15 7.21 -6.69
N LEU A 112 -0.28 6.44 -5.60
CA LEU A 112 0.63 5.34 -5.24
C LEU A 112 2.10 5.76 -5.06
N GLY A 113 2.32 7.02 -4.68
CA GLY A 113 3.65 7.58 -4.51
C GLY A 113 3.63 9.10 -4.44
N SER A 114 4.65 9.66 -3.80
CA SER A 114 4.84 11.10 -3.74
C SER A 114 5.21 11.67 -5.13
N GLN A 115 5.05 12.99 -5.32
CA GLN A 115 5.43 13.62 -6.59
C GLN A 115 6.93 13.43 -6.91
N ARG A 116 7.77 13.34 -5.87
CA ARG A 116 9.21 13.09 -6.03
C ARG A 116 9.48 11.68 -6.53
N GLU A 117 8.83 10.68 -5.96
CA GLU A 117 8.98 9.28 -6.38
C GLU A 117 8.47 9.05 -7.80
N LEU A 118 7.33 9.66 -8.15
CA LEU A 118 6.80 9.59 -9.51
C LEU A 118 7.72 10.28 -10.54
N ALA A 119 8.38 11.37 -10.17
CA ALA A 119 9.37 12.03 -11.02
C ALA A 119 10.67 11.20 -11.15
N GLN A 120 11.10 10.55 -10.06
CA GLN A 120 12.24 9.62 -10.07
C GLN A 120 11.94 8.39 -10.94
N LEU A 121 10.72 7.87 -10.90
CA LEU A 121 10.27 6.81 -11.79
C LEU A 121 10.40 7.25 -13.25
N ASP A 122 9.89 8.42 -13.62
CA ASP A 122 10.00 8.96 -14.99
C ASP A 122 11.46 9.06 -15.44
N GLN A 123 12.31 9.61 -14.57
CA GLN A 123 13.73 9.75 -14.85
C GLN A 123 14.43 8.40 -15.01
N SER A 124 14.09 7.40 -14.19
CA SER A 124 14.66 6.05 -14.29
C SER A 124 14.31 5.38 -15.63
N ILE A 125 13.04 5.44 -16.03
CA ILE A 125 12.55 4.93 -17.31
C ILE A 125 13.30 5.61 -18.46
N CYS A 126 13.40 6.95 -18.43
CA CYS A 126 14.08 7.70 -19.47
C CYS A 126 15.58 7.38 -19.57
N LYS A 127 16.26 7.26 -18.42
CA LYS A 127 17.68 6.90 -18.36
C LYS A 127 17.92 5.51 -18.95
N ARG A 128 17.13 4.51 -18.56
CA ARG A 128 17.25 3.14 -19.09
C ARG A 128 16.96 3.06 -20.60
N ALA A 129 15.95 3.80 -21.08
CA ALA A 129 15.53 3.73 -22.47
C ALA A 129 16.38 4.56 -23.45
N THR A 130 16.96 5.67 -22.99
CA THR A 130 17.59 6.68 -23.87
C THR A 130 18.94 7.21 -23.38
N GLY A 131 19.37 6.85 -22.17
CA GLY A 131 20.53 7.44 -21.50
C GLY A 131 20.33 8.88 -21.00
N ARG A 132 19.15 9.49 -21.23
CA ARG A 132 18.85 10.88 -20.87
C ARG A 132 17.89 10.98 -19.69
N PRO A 133 17.94 12.06 -18.88
CA PRO A 133 17.07 12.22 -17.72
C PRO A 133 15.61 12.58 -18.08
N ARG A 134 15.32 12.96 -19.33
CA ARG A 134 13.99 13.32 -19.82
C ARG A 134 13.78 12.74 -21.21
N CYS A 135 12.58 12.26 -21.46
CA CYS A 135 12.17 11.61 -22.69
C CYS A 135 10.65 11.59 -22.79
N ASP A 136 10.12 11.21 -23.96
CA ASP A 136 8.73 10.81 -24.10
C ASP A 136 8.54 9.38 -23.57
N LEU A 137 7.81 9.24 -22.46
CA LEU A 137 7.58 7.95 -21.80
C LEU A 137 6.82 6.96 -22.68
N LEU A 138 5.95 7.45 -23.57
CA LEU A 138 5.21 6.60 -24.50
C LEU A 138 6.17 5.85 -25.45
N GLN A 139 7.23 6.54 -25.89
CA GLN A 139 8.25 5.98 -26.78
C GLN A 139 9.38 5.24 -26.03
N ALA A 140 9.63 5.63 -24.78
CA ALA A 140 10.70 5.08 -23.97
C ALA A 140 10.36 3.70 -23.37
N MET A 141 9.13 3.51 -22.89
CA MET A 141 8.72 2.27 -22.21
C MET A 141 9.00 0.99 -23.03
N PRO A 142 8.71 0.92 -24.35
CA PRO A 142 9.03 -0.25 -25.17
C PRO A 142 10.53 -0.62 -25.23
N ARG A 143 11.43 0.30 -24.85
CA ARG A 143 12.89 0.07 -24.87
C ARG A 143 13.43 -0.44 -23.54
N THR A 144 12.60 -0.47 -22.49
CA THR A 144 12.96 -0.93 -21.15
C THR A 144 12.74 -2.44 -20.98
N GLU A 145 13.21 -2.99 -19.86
CA GLU A 145 12.97 -4.36 -19.43
C GLU A 145 11.48 -4.71 -19.31
N PHE A 146 10.61 -3.74 -19.02
CA PHE A 146 9.16 -3.94 -18.92
C PHE A 146 8.52 -4.40 -20.24
N ALA A 147 9.18 -4.15 -21.37
CA ALA A 147 8.75 -4.66 -22.68
C ALA A 147 9.44 -5.98 -23.07
N ARG A 148 10.62 -6.24 -22.51
CA ARG A 148 11.48 -7.37 -22.85
C ARG A 148 11.24 -8.60 -22.00
N LEU A 149 10.62 -8.47 -20.82
CA LEU A 149 10.21 -9.63 -20.04
C LEU A 149 9.26 -10.51 -20.88
N ASN A 150 9.82 -11.66 -21.24
CA ASN A 150 9.23 -12.84 -21.89
C ASN A 150 9.18 -12.81 -23.42
N GLY A 151 10.04 -13.68 -24.00
CA GLY A 151 9.94 -14.21 -25.37
C GLY A 151 8.74 -15.15 -25.54
N ASP A 152 8.84 -16.18 -26.38
CA ASP A 152 7.67 -16.91 -26.90
C ASP A 152 6.81 -17.68 -25.87
N VAL A 153 7.40 -18.14 -24.75
CA VAL A 153 6.67 -18.86 -23.68
C VAL A 153 6.21 -17.87 -22.61
N ARG A 154 5.06 -17.24 -22.84
CA ARG A 154 4.62 -16.02 -22.12
C ARG A 154 3.99 -16.27 -20.73
N LEU A 155 4.79 -16.76 -19.79
CA LEU A 155 4.45 -16.82 -18.35
C LEU A 155 5.27 -15.79 -17.57
N LEU A 156 4.71 -15.25 -16.49
CA LEU A 156 5.49 -14.51 -15.51
C LEU A 156 6.16 -15.52 -14.57
N THR A 157 7.49 -15.58 -14.55
CA THR A 157 8.23 -16.56 -13.75
C THR A 157 8.84 -15.93 -12.50
N PRO A 158 9.05 -16.68 -11.41
CA PRO A 158 9.67 -16.20 -10.18
C PRO A 158 11.00 -15.48 -10.42
N GLU A 159 11.88 -16.06 -11.23
CA GLU A 159 13.24 -15.57 -11.49
C GLU A 159 13.23 -14.19 -12.16
N ALA A 160 12.17 -13.87 -12.89
CA ALA A 160 12.06 -12.63 -13.64
C ALA A 160 11.72 -11.43 -12.74
N VAL A 161 11.06 -11.66 -11.59
CA VAL A 161 10.48 -10.59 -10.75
C VAL A 161 10.86 -10.69 -9.27
N GLU A 162 11.61 -11.71 -8.86
CA GLU A 162 12.05 -11.87 -7.48
C GLU A 162 12.76 -10.60 -6.98
N GLY A 163 12.30 -10.09 -5.84
CA GLY A 163 12.85 -8.91 -5.18
C GLY A 163 12.45 -7.55 -5.78
N TRP A 164 11.56 -7.50 -6.78
CA TRP A 164 11.11 -6.22 -7.35
C TRP A 164 10.26 -5.39 -6.38
N SER A 165 9.48 -6.05 -5.53
CA SER A 165 8.69 -5.44 -4.46
C SER A 165 8.43 -6.46 -3.35
N ASP A 166 7.88 -6.01 -2.22
CA ASP A 166 7.56 -6.88 -1.08
C ASP A 166 6.62 -8.03 -1.48
N LEU A 167 5.67 -7.76 -2.40
CA LEU A 167 4.72 -8.74 -2.94
C LEU A 167 5.43 -9.93 -3.61
N VAL A 168 6.55 -9.67 -4.27
CA VAL A 168 7.35 -10.68 -4.98
C VAL A 168 8.74 -10.83 -4.37
N HIS A 169 8.85 -10.66 -3.05
CA HIS A 169 10.09 -10.93 -2.33
C HIS A 169 10.43 -12.44 -2.32
N CYS A 170 9.40 -13.30 -2.27
CA CYS A 170 9.54 -14.76 -2.38
C CYS A 170 8.44 -15.30 -3.32
N PRO A 171 8.51 -15.01 -4.63
CA PRO A 171 7.43 -15.31 -5.54
C PRO A 171 7.30 -16.82 -5.77
N SER A 172 6.05 -17.30 -5.84
CA SER A 172 5.74 -18.64 -6.36
C SER A 172 5.05 -18.52 -7.71
N GLN A 173 5.17 -19.55 -8.56
CA GLN A 173 4.43 -19.56 -9.83
C GLN A 173 2.92 -19.40 -9.60
N ARG A 174 2.39 -20.01 -8.54
CA ARG A 174 0.97 -19.90 -8.16
C ARG A 174 0.55 -18.46 -7.81
N LEU A 175 1.41 -17.70 -7.14
CA LEU A 175 1.19 -16.28 -6.87
C LEU A 175 1.18 -15.47 -8.17
N LEU A 176 2.17 -15.70 -9.04
CA LEU A 176 2.30 -14.98 -10.31
C LEU A 176 1.14 -15.30 -11.27
N ASP A 177 0.72 -16.56 -11.35
CA ASP A 177 -0.44 -16.97 -12.14
C ASP A 177 -1.72 -16.30 -11.62
N ARG A 178 -1.85 -16.17 -10.29
CA ARG A 178 -2.99 -15.48 -9.66
C ARG A 178 -2.97 -13.99 -9.97
N LEU A 179 -1.80 -13.33 -9.89
CA LEU A 179 -1.62 -11.92 -10.24
C LEU A 179 -2.05 -11.63 -11.68
N VAL A 180 -1.56 -12.42 -12.65
CA VAL A 180 -1.92 -12.24 -14.07
C VAL A 180 -3.40 -12.54 -14.29
N ARG A 181 -3.92 -13.63 -13.71
CA ARG A 181 -5.33 -14.03 -13.83
C ARG A 181 -6.30 -12.97 -13.33
N ARG A 182 -5.97 -12.30 -12.23
CA ARG A 182 -6.82 -11.32 -11.55
C ARG A 182 -6.61 -9.89 -12.03
N TYR A 183 -5.70 -9.65 -12.96
CA TYR A 183 -5.42 -8.32 -13.47
C TYR A 183 -6.64 -7.71 -14.18
N ALA A 184 -7.19 -6.64 -13.60
CA ALA A 184 -8.46 -6.02 -14.00
C ALA A 184 -8.30 -4.90 -15.04
N GLU A 185 -7.06 -4.56 -15.41
CA GLU A 185 -6.77 -3.53 -16.42
C GLU A 185 -6.75 -4.07 -17.85
N THR A 186 -7.23 -5.29 -18.05
CA THR A 186 -7.45 -5.91 -19.36
C THR A 186 -8.91 -6.32 -19.55
N LYS A 187 -9.33 -6.44 -20.80
CA LYS A 187 -10.67 -6.99 -21.14
C LYS A 187 -10.71 -8.51 -21.04
N ASP A 188 -9.57 -9.17 -21.24
CA ASP A 188 -9.44 -10.63 -21.29
C ASP A 188 -8.97 -11.18 -19.92
N SER A 189 -9.61 -10.70 -18.85
CA SER A 189 -9.30 -11.14 -17.48
C SER A 189 -9.63 -12.63 -17.32
N GLY A 190 -8.89 -13.31 -16.43
CA GLY A 190 -9.05 -14.76 -16.19
C GLY A 190 -8.00 -15.65 -16.87
N SER A 191 -7.16 -15.12 -17.76
CA SER A 191 -5.98 -15.83 -18.27
C SER A 191 -4.76 -15.58 -17.39
N PHE A 192 -3.96 -16.62 -17.13
CA PHE A 192 -2.66 -16.50 -16.47
C PHE A 192 -1.50 -16.31 -17.45
N LEU A 193 -1.78 -16.35 -18.76
CA LEU A 193 -0.76 -16.18 -19.80
C LEU A 193 -0.59 -14.70 -20.15
N LEU A 194 0.63 -14.19 -20.04
CA LEU A 194 0.96 -12.82 -20.41
C LEU A 194 0.71 -12.52 -21.89
N ARG A 195 0.64 -13.55 -22.76
CA ARG A 195 0.34 -13.35 -24.19
C ARG A 195 -1.04 -12.79 -24.48
N ASN A 196 -1.97 -12.97 -23.55
CA ASN A 196 -3.32 -12.47 -23.69
C ASN A 196 -3.42 -10.99 -23.28
N LEU A 197 -2.38 -10.45 -22.62
CA LEU A 197 -2.27 -9.03 -22.36
C LEU A 197 -1.70 -8.32 -23.58
N LYS A 198 -2.25 -7.15 -23.90
CA LYS A 198 -1.60 -6.24 -24.85
C LYS A 198 -0.24 -5.80 -24.29
N ASP A 199 0.68 -5.40 -25.17
CA ASP A 199 2.00 -4.93 -24.75
C ASP A 199 1.94 -3.79 -23.73
N SER A 200 1.01 -2.85 -23.90
CA SER A 200 0.78 -1.77 -22.94
C SER A 200 0.27 -2.27 -21.59
N GLU A 201 -0.63 -3.26 -21.58
CA GLU A 201 -1.24 -3.83 -20.37
C GLU A 201 -0.18 -4.62 -19.58
N ARG A 202 0.67 -5.37 -20.28
CA ARG A 202 1.82 -6.08 -19.71
C ARG A 202 2.84 -5.11 -19.10
N MET A 203 3.20 -4.04 -19.80
CA MET A 203 4.11 -3.01 -19.26
C MET A 203 3.53 -2.34 -18.02
N GLN A 204 2.22 -2.05 -18.00
CA GLN A 204 1.53 -1.49 -16.84
C GLN A 204 1.54 -2.45 -15.64
N LEU A 205 1.28 -3.74 -15.87
CA LEU A 205 1.34 -4.78 -14.84
C LEU A 205 2.74 -4.83 -14.20
N LEU A 206 3.79 -4.92 -15.03
CA LEU A 206 5.17 -5.03 -14.55
C LEU A 206 5.66 -3.75 -13.87
N LEU A 207 5.30 -2.58 -14.40
CA LEU A 207 5.58 -1.29 -13.76
C LEU A 207 4.92 -1.19 -12.39
N THR A 208 3.63 -1.55 -12.31
CA THR A 208 2.88 -1.52 -11.04
C THR A 208 3.52 -2.48 -10.03
N LEU A 209 3.87 -3.70 -10.47
CA LEU A 209 4.54 -4.69 -9.63
C LEU A 209 5.86 -4.19 -9.06
N ALA A 210 6.65 -3.47 -9.86
CA ALA A 210 7.96 -2.95 -9.47
C ALA A 210 7.89 -1.64 -8.66
N PHE A 211 6.92 -0.77 -8.92
CA PHE A 211 6.86 0.55 -8.30
C PHE A 211 6.00 0.58 -7.04
N ASN A 212 4.77 0.10 -7.12
CA ASN A 212 3.85 0.06 -5.99
C ASN A 212 2.81 -1.05 -6.22
N PRO A 213 2.94 -2.20 -5.52
CA PRO A 213 2.13 -3.38 -5.77
C PRO A 213 0.72 -3.30 -5.16
N GLU A 214 0.34 -2.23 -4.45
CA GLU A 214 -0.97 -2.12 -3.79
C GLU A 214 -2.13 -2.51 -4.72
N PRO A 215 -2.27 -1.96 -5.94
CA PRO A 215 -3.38 -2.33 -6.83
C PRO A 215 -3.41 -3.82 -7.14
N LEU A 216 -2.25 -4.46 -7.26
CA LEU A 216 -2.13 -5.88 -7.58
C LEU A 216 -2.49 -6.75 -6.38
N VAL A 217 -2.17 -6.32 -5.16
CA VAL A 217 -2.64 -6.97 -3.92
C VAL A 217 -4.16 -6.91 -3.86
N LEU A 218 -4.76 -5.73 -4.03
CA LEU A 218 -6.22 -5.53 -3.95
C LEU A 218 -6.98 -6.32 -5.02
N GLN A 219 -6.40 -6.47 -6.22
CA GLN A 219 -6.98 -7.28 -7.31
C GLN A 219 -6.81 -8.79 -7.06
N SER A 220 -5.65 -9.20 -6.54
CA SER A 220 -5.33 -10.62 -6.35
C SER A 220 -5.92 -11.19 -5.08
N PHE A 221 -6.22 -10.38 -4.08
CA PHE A 221 -6.82 -10.79 -2.81
C PHE A 221 -8.06 -9.94 -2.55
N PRO A 222 -9.11 -10.11 -3.36
CA PRO A 222 -10.24 -9.18 -3.36
C PRO A 222 -11.21 -9.50 -2.23
N SER A 223 -11.96 -8.49 -1.79
CA SER A 223 -12.90 -8.61 -0.67
C SER A 223 -14.14 -9.47 -0.96
N ASP A 224 -14.48 -9.70 -2.23
CA ASP A 224 -15.54 -10.65 -2.63
C ASP A 224 -15.12 -12.12 -2.43
N GLU A 225 -13.82 -12.40 -2.31
CA GLU A 225 -13.27 -13.68 -1.84
C GLU A 225 -13.04 -13.71 -0.32
N GLY A 226 -13.54 -12.71 0.40
CA GLY A 226 -13.49 -12.63 1.85
C GLY A 226 -12.26 -11.93 2.41
N TRP A 227 -11.29 -11.51 1.59
CA TRP A 227 -10.08 -10.84 2.09
C TRP A 227 -10.38 -9.45 2.70
N PRO A 228 -9.69 -9.06 3.79
CA PRO A 228 -10.00 -7.84 4.54
C PRO A 228 -9.38 -6.57 3.92
N PHE A 229 -9.44 -6.43 2.59
CA PHE A 229 -8.88 -5.30 1.86
C PHE A 229 -9.96 -4.40 1.25
N ALA A 230 -9.62 -3.12 1.09
CA ALA A 230 -10.42 -2.21 0.28
C ALA A 230 -10.61 -2.76 -1.14
N LYS A 231 -11.81 -2.56 -1.70
CA LYS A 231 -12.17 -2.98 -3.04
C LYS A 231 -11.50 -2.08 -4.08
N TYR A 232 -10.64 -2.68 -4.90
CA TYR A 232 -10.16 -2.07 -6.12
C TYR A 232 -11.33 -1.80 -7.09
N LEU A 233 -11.41 -0.59 -7.63
CA LEU A 233 -12.48 -0.22 -8.55
C LEU A 233 -11.98 -0.10 -10.00
N GLY A 234 -10.75 0.40 -10.18
CA GLY A 234 -10.10 0.58 -11.48
C GLY A 234 -9.04 1.68 -11.44
N ALA A 235 -8.39 1.93 -12.59
CA ALA A 235 -7.41 2.99 -12.74
C ALA A 235 -7.65 3.88 -13.98
N CYS A 236 -7.09 5.09 -13.93
CA CYS A 236 -6.89 5.90 -15.12
C CYS A 236 -5.57 6.68 -15.05
N GLY A 237 -4.64 6.35 -15.95
CA GLY A 237 -3.32 6.95 -15.94
C GLY A 237 -2.59 6.58 -14.65
N ARG A 238 -2.07 7.59 -13.92
CA ARG A 238 -1.41 7.39 -12.61
C ARG A 238 -2.33 7.61 -11.42
N MET A 239 -3.62 7.35 -11.60
CA MET A 239 -4.63 7.45 -10.55
C MET A 239 -5.34 6.11 -10.42
N VAL A 240 -5.30 5.53 -9.23
CA VAL A 240 -6.05 4.34 -8.85
C VAL A 240 -7.26 4.75 -8.02
N ALA A 241 -8.41 4.13 -8.29
CA ALA A 241 -9.63 4.30 -7.53
C ALA A 241 -9.92 3.05 -6.71
N VAL A 242 -10.15 3.25 -5.41
CA VAL A 242 -10.59 2.22 -4.46
C VAL A 242 -11.87 2.68 -3.76
N ASN A 243 -12.66 1.76 -3.23
CA ASN A 243 -13.84 2.15 -2.46
C ASN A 243 -13.43 2.90 -1.19
N TYR A 244 -14.25 3.86 -0.79
CA TYR A 244 -14.13 4.42 0.55
C TYR A 244 -14.74 3.45 1.57
N VAL A 245 -13.96 3.11 2.60
CA VAL A 245 -14.40 2.24 3.71
C VAL A 245 -15.06 3.08 4.80
N GLY A 246 -14.31 4.04 5.36
CA GLY A 246 -14.72 4.80 6.53
C GLY A 246 -13.58 5.62 7.10
N GLU A 247 -13.70 6.01 8.37
CA GLU A 247 -12.67 6.73 9.10
C GLU A 247 -11.53 5.80 9.49
N GLU A 248 -10.29 6.31 9.46
CA GLU A 248 -9.08 5.59 9.87
C GLU A 248 -9.10 5.29 11.39
N LEU A 249 -8.31 4.30 11.83
CA LEU A 249 -8.30 3.91 13.25
C LEU A 249 -7.90 5.05 14.20
N TRP A 250 -7.10 6.00 13.72
CA TRP A 250 -6.70 7.17 14.50
C TRP A 250 -7.90 7.95 15.07
N SER A 251 -8.99 8.03 14.32
CA SER A 251 -10.23 8.72 14.73
C SER A 251 -10.91 8.06 15.94
N TYR A 252 -10.56 6.82 16.27
CA TYR A 252 -11.16 6.04 17.37
C TYR A 252 -10.31 6.02 18.64
N PHE A 253 -9.18 6.76 18.69
CA PHE A 253 -8.27 6.74 19.84
C PHE A 253 -8.98 7.14 21.16
N ASN A 254 -9.94 8.05 21.09
CA ASN A 254 -10.74 8.51 22.23
C ASN A 254 -12.14 7.87 22.31
N ALA A 255 -12.42 6.84 21.51
CA ALA A 255 -13.70 6.13 21.54
C ALA A 255 -13.90 5.37 22.87
N PRO A 256 -15.12 4.99 23.28
CA PRO A 256 -15.37 4.21 24.49
C PRO A 256 -14.55 2.90 24.53
N TRP A 257 -14.24 2.43 25.75
CA TRP A 257 -13.42 1.23 25.97
C TRP A 257 -13.90 0.03 25.15
N GLU A 258 -15.20 -0.27 25.20
CA GLU A 258 -15.81 -1.39 24.49
C GLU A 258 -15.53 -1.33 22.98
N LYS A 259 -15.62 -0.14 22.38
CA LYS A 259 -15.33 0.03 20.95
C LYS A 259 -13.86 -0.18 20.65
N ARG A 260 -12.95 0.28 21.50
CA ARG A 260 -11.50 0.09 21.29
C ARG A 260 -11.10 -1.38 21.41
N VAL A 261 -11.70 -2.12 22.34
CA VAL A 261 -11.48 -3.57 22.49
C VAL A 261 -12.01 -4.34 21.29
N ASP A 262 -13.22 -4.01 20.81
CA ASP A 262 -13.79 -4.57 19.58
C ASP A 262 -12.86 -4.38 18.37
N LEU A 263 -12.38 -3.15 18.15
CA LEU A 263 -11.44 -2.86 17.05
C LEU A 263 -10.12 -3.62 17.19
N ALA A 264 -9.57 -3.71 18.40
CA ALA A 264 -8.35 -4.46 18.66
C ALA A 264 -8.53 -5.98 18.42
N TRP A 265 -9.68 -6.53 18.78
CA TRP A 265 -10.04 -7.91 18.50
C TRP A 265 -10.10 -8.17 17.00
N GLN A 266 -10.79 -7.32 16.24
CA GLN A 266 -10.89 -7.45 14.78
C GLN A 266 -9.51 -7.38 14.10
N LEU A 267 -8.57 -6.57 14.60
CA LEU A 267 -7.19 -6.56 14.09
C LEU A 267 -6.48 -7.90 14.28
N MET A 268 -6.71 -8.59 15.40
CA MET A 268 -6.17 -9.92 15.64
C MET A 268 -6.83 -10.97 14.72
N GLU A 269 -8.14 -10.85 14.48
CA GLU A 269 -8.84 -11.71 13.51
C GLU A 269 -8.31 -11.52 12.09
N ILE A 270 -8.04 -10.28 11.67
CA ILE A 270 -7.41 -9.98 10.38
C ILE A 270 -6.03 -10.65 10.29
N ALA A 271 -5.20 -10.53 11.33
CA ALA A 271 -3.87 -11.16 11.33
C ALA A 271 -3.96 -12.70 11.22
N GLU A 272 -4.92 -13.31 11.91
CA GLU A 272 -5.19 -14.74 11.81
C GLU A 272 -5.67 -15.11 10.40
N GLN A 273 -6.63 -14.37 9.84
CA GLN A 273 -7.16 -14.62 8.50
C GLN A 273 -6.09 -14.49 7.40
N LEU A 274 -5.25 -13.45 7.48
CA LEU A 274 -4.17 -13.24 6.50
C LEU A 274 -3.13 -14.36 6.55
N THR A 275 -2.93 -14.97 7.71
CA THR A 275 -1.97 -16.08 7.90
C THR A 275 -2.59 -17.43 7.58
N ASN A 276 -3.82 -17.66 8.03
CA ASN A 276 -4.55 -18.92 8.03
C ASN A 276 -5.87 -18.77 7.25
N ASN A 277 -5.79 -19.12 5.97
CA ASN A 277 -6.91 -19.13 5.03
C ASN A 277 -6.84 -20.35 4.11
N ASP A 278 -7.95 -20.58 3.41
CA ASP A 278 -8.16 -21.71 2.50
C ASP A 278 -7.31 -21.62 1.23
N PHE A 279 -6.81 -20.43 0.89
CA PHE A 279 -5.97 -20.23 -0.30
C PHE A 279 -4.51 -20.65 -0.08
N GLU A 280 -4.12 -21.06 1.13
CA GLU A 280 -2.75 -21.42 1.49
C GLU A 280 -1.71 -20.33 1.15
N PHE A 281 -2.10 -19.07 1.10
CA PHE A 281 -1.18 -17.93 1.09
C PHE A 281 -1.11 -17.34 2.50
N ALA A 282 0.07 -16.94 2.96
CA ALA A 282 0.22 -16.11 4.15
C ALA A 282 0.63 -14.71 3.72
N LEU A 283 -0.16 -13.71 4.12
CA LEU A 283 0.08 -12.30 3.80
C LEU A 283 0.57 -11.59 5.05
N TYR A 284 1.74 -10.96 4.98
CA TYR A 284 2.32 -10.21 6.08
C TYR A 284 2.38 -8.73 5.71
N LEU A 285 1.67 -7.91 6.48
CA LEU A 285 1.80 -6.46 6.39
C LEU A 285 3.13 -6.06 7.02
N LEU A 286 3.99 -5.38 6.25
CA LEU A 286 5.31 -4.93 6.73
C LEU A 286 5.29 -3.50 7.27
N ASP A 287 4.25 -2.74 6.94
CA ASP A 287 3.97 -1.42 7.51
C ASP A 287 2.59 -1.46 8.18
N VAL A 288 2.57 -1.56 9.50
CA VAL A 288 1.34 -1.55 10.29
C VAL A 288 1.27 -0.24 11.06
N SER A 289 0.29 0.59 10.69
CA SER A 289 0.00 1.86 11.34
C SER A 289 -1.50 2.10 11.40
N PHE A 290 -1.95 3.04 12.24
CA PHE A 290 -3.37 3.37 12.39
C PHE A 290 -4.02 3.87 11.10
N ASP A 291 -3.24 4.49 10.22
CA ASP A 291 -3.72 5.10 8.97
C ASP A 291 -3.90 4.05 7.86
N ASN A 292 -3.37 2.84 8.05
CA ASN A 292 -3.47 1.74 7.08
C ASN A 292 -4.78 0.94 7.21
N PHE A 293 -5.60 1.25 8.22
CA PHE A 293 -6.87 0.59 8.49
C PHE A 293 -8.00 1.61 8.65
N ALA A 294 -9.18 1.27 8.16
CA ALA A 294 -10.39 2.07 8.32
C ALA A 294 -11.56 1.23 8.86
N VAL A 295 -12.49 1.90 9.51
CA VAL A 295 -13.66 1.27 10.14
C VAL A 295 -14.92 1.61 9.35
N GLY A 296 -15.61 0.59 8.87
CA GLY A 296 -16.88 0.74 8.17
C GLY A 296 -17.93 1.40 9.06
N PRO A 297 -18.58 2.51 8.64
CA PRO A 297 -19.47 3.28 9.50
C PRO A 297 -20.81 2.58 9.80
N ARG A 298 -21.17 1.55 9.02
CA ARG A 298 -22.45 0.83 9.17
C ARG A 298 -22.30 -0.50 9.89
N ASP A 299 -21.28 -1.27 9.55
CA ASP A 299 -21.02 -2.60 10.06
C ASP A 299 -19.94 -2.63 11.14
N GLY A 300 -19.23 -1.52 11.36
CA GLY A 300 -18.18 -1.40 12.36
C GLY A 300 -16.94 -2.25 12.05
N LYS A 301 -16.82 -2.78 10.83
CA LYS A 301 -15.76 -3.70 10.43
C LYS A 301 -14.46 -2.96 10.11
N VAL A 302 -13.35 -3.49 10.63
CA VAL A 302 -12.01 -3.03 10.28
C VAL A 302 -11.60 -3.60 8.92
N ILE A 303 -11.11 -2.75 8.02
CA ILE A 303 -10.62 -3.13 6.69
C ILE A 303 -9.27 -2.46 6.44
N ILE A 304 -8.36 -3.19 5.78
CA ILE A 304 -7.06 -2.69 5.35
C ILE A 304 -7.26 -1.79 4.12
N VAL A 305 -6.85 -0.53 4.23
CA VAL A 305 -6.99 0.48 3.16
C VAL A 305 -5.68 0.83 2.47
N ASP A 306 -4.53 0.49 3.06
CA ASP A 306 -3.19 0.65 2.48
C ASP A 306 -2.52 -0.72 2.39
N ALA A 307 -2.13 -1.13 1.19
CA ALA A 307 -1.51 -2.43 0.92
C ALA A 307 -0.22 -2.29 0.09
N GLU A 308 0.51 -1.19 0.28
CA GLU A 308 1.77 -0.93 -0.42
C GLU A 308 2.89 -1.93 -0.03
N ASN A 309 2.94 -2.34 1.25
CA ASN A 309 3.98 -3.20 1.80
C ASN A 309 3.41 -4.52 2.34
N VAL A 310 3.10 -5.45 1.42
CA VAL A 310 2.60 -6.79 1.75
C VAL A 310 3.55 -7.86 1.22
N LEU A 311 4.11 -8.66 2.13
CA LEU A 311 4.87 -9.85 1.77
C LEU A 311 3.93 -11.04 1.65
N VAL A 312 4.02 -11.80 0.56
CA VAL A 312 3.18 -12.97 0.32
C VAL A 312 4.03 -14.24 0.31
N ALA A 313 3.68 -15.18 1.18
CA ALA A 313 4.32 -16.49 1.27
C ALA A 313 3.35 -17.59 0.81
N ASP A 314 3.78 -18.40 -0.14
CA ASP A 314 3.02 -19.57 -0.59
C ASP A 314 3.27 -20.77 0.33
N LYS A 315 2.35 -21.02 1.27
CA LYS A 315 2.48 -22.10 2.25
C LYS A 315 2.52 -23.47 1.57
N ARG A 316 1.83 -23.63 0.44
CA ARG A 316 1.83 -24.89 -0.33
C ARG A 316 3.20 -25.17 -0.91
N LEU A 317 3.82 -24.17 -1.55
CA LEU A 317 5.18 -24.30 -2.09
C LEU A 317 6.21 -24.56 -0.97
N ILE A 318 6.08 -23.87 0.17
CA ILE A 318 6.97 -24.07 1.32
C ILE A 318 6.85 -25.51 1.84
N ARG A 319 5.63 -26.02 2.04
CA ARG A 319 5.39 -27.42 2.47
C ARG A 319 5.99 -28.42 1.49
N GLN A 320 5.80 -28.23 0.19
CA GLN A 320 6.33 -29.13 -0.84
C GLN A 320 7.86 -29.14 -0.87
N SER A 321 8.48 -27.95 -0.84
CA SER A 321 9.95 -27.83 -0.76
C SER A 321 10.50 -28.51 0.50
N CYS A 322 9.78 -28.36 1.61
CA CYS A 322 10.05 -29.04 2.88
C CYS A 322 10.04 -30.57 2.75
N TYR A 323 9.00 -31.15 2.15
CA TYR A 323 8.91 -32.59 1.92
C TYR A 323 10.05 -33.09 1.04
N ASN A 324 10.35 -32.40 -0.07
CA ASN A 324 11.41 -32.80 -0.98
C ASN A 324 12.79 -32.82 -0.30
N HIS A 325 13.08 -31.86 0.60
CA HIS A 325 14.31 -31.86 1.38
C HIS A 325 14.37 -33.00 2.42
N LEU A 326 13.25 -33.36 3.06
CA LEU A 326 13.18 -34.51 3.98
C LEU A 326 13.35 -35.86 3.25
N PHE A 327 12.84 -35.99 2.02
CA PHE A 327 13.02 -37.18 1.19
C PHE A 327 14.47 -37.33 0.69
N VAL A 328 15.12 -36.23 0.29
CA VAL A 328 16.55 -36.27 -0.11
C VAL A 328 17.45 -36.61 1.08
N ALA A 329 17.14 -36.13 2.29
CA ALA A 329 17.90 -36.47 3.49
C ALA A 329 17.75 -37.94 3.93
N SER A 330 16.68 -38.62 3.51
CA SER A 330 16.44 -40.03 3.84
C SER A 330 16.96 -41.02 2.80
N SER A 331 17.43 -40.55 1.63
CA SER A 331 18.02 -41.37 0.57
C SER A 331 19.56 -41.35 0.52
N VAL A 332 20.24 -40.72 1.47
CA VAL A 332 21.72 -40.69 1.53
C VAL A 332 22.24 -41.72 2.54
N PRO A 333 23.05 -42.72 2.14
CA PRO A 333 23.61 -43.69 3.07
C PRO A 333 24.84 -43.14 3.80
N SER A 334 24.63 -42.73 5.06
CA SER A 334 25.62 -42.66 6.16
C SER A 334 26.84 -41.72 6.02
N PRO A 335 27.48 -41.33 7.14
CA PRO A 335 27.98 -39.99 7.33
C PRO A 335 29.48 -39.89 7.14
N GLN A 336 29.91 -39.07 6.20
CA GLN A 336 31.16 -38.31 6.30
C GLN A 336 31.13 -37.20 5.26
N VAL A 337 31.38 -35.98 5.71
CA VAL A 337 31.52 -34.74 4.92
C VAL A 337 30.21 -34.06 4.49
N ALA A 338 29.69 -33.18 5.35
CA ALA A 338 29.02 -31.92 4.95
C ALA A 338 28.76 -31.03 6.18
N VAL A 339 29.82 -30.52 6.81
CA VAL A 339 29.73 -29.35 7.69
C VAL A 339 30.09 -28.13 6.85
N SER A 340 29.05 -27.46 6.35
CA SER A 340 28.99 -26.02 5.98
C SER A 340 27.92 -25.85 4.90
N GLN A 341 27.13 -24.78 5.01
CA GLN A 341 25.97 -24.43 4.18
C GLN A 341 24.61 -25.03 4.60
N ILE A 342 24.24 -24.81 5.87
CA ILE A 342 22.81 -24.70 6.21
C ILE A 342 22.38 -23.28 5.83
N ASN A 343 21.98 -23.11 4.56
CA ASN A 343 21.32 -21.90 4.08
C ASN A 343 19.97 -21.73 4.79
N LEU A 344 19.61 -20.49 5.11
CA LEU A 344 18.39 -20.07 5.84
C LEU A 344 17.04 -20.62 5.30
N LYS A 345 17.01 -21.32 4.16
CA LYS A 345 15.83 -22.01 3.61
C LYS A 345 15.36 -23.23 4.43
N THR A 346 16.17 -23.77 5.33
CA THR A 346 15.86 -25.02 6.07
C THR A 346 15.24 -24.81 7.46
N GLY A 347 15.19 -23.58 7.98
CA GLY A 347 14.82 -23.30 9.38
C GLY A 347 13.34 -23.46 9.76
N MET A 348 12.44 -23.81 8.82
CA MET A 348 11.01 -23.98 9.11
C MET A 348 10.54 -25.43 9.08
N CYS A 349 11.42 -26.39 8.76
CA CYS A 349 11.05 -27.78 8.56
C CYS A 349 11.43 -28.66 9.74
N GLY A 350 10.66 -28.58 10.82
CA GLY A 350 10.73 -29.57 11.89
C GLY A 350 10.47 -29.00 13.27
N THR A 351 9.28 -29.24 13.80
CA THR A 351 9.09 -29.59 15.21
C THR A 351 7.65 -30.07 15.41
N LYS A 352 7.44 -31.39 15.34
CA LYS A 352 6.35 -32.02 16.11
C LYS A 352 6.78 -31.97 17.57
N ALA A 353 6.14 -31.11 18.37
CA ALA A 353 6.29 -31.12 19.81
C ALA A 353 4.91 -30.99 20.46
N ASN A 354 4.73 -31.68 21.59
CA ASN A 354 3.50 -31.81 22.35
C ASN A 354 2.88 -30.43 22.69
N LEU A 355 1.56 -30.32 22.59
CA LEU A 355 0.77 -29.07 22.69
C LEU A 355 1.11 -28.22 23.93
N MET A 356 1.43 -28.84 25.06
CA MET A 356 1.82 -28.14 26.30
C MET A 356 3.26 -27.60 26.30
N THR A 357 4.19 -28.28 25.61
CA THR A 357 5.56 -27.79 25.42
C THR A 357 5.60 -26.70 24.34
N VAL A 358 4.71 -26.77 23.35
CA VAL A 358 4.51 -25.74 22.33
C VAL A 358 3.94 -24.47 22.95
N ILE A 359 2.98 -24.53 23.87
CA ILE A 359 2.46 -23.33 24.56
C ILE A 359 3.55 -22.65 25.43
N ARG A 360 4.36 -23.42 26.17
CA ARG A 360 5.47 -22.87 26.96
C ARG A 360 6.62 -22.32 26.10
N ARG A 361 6.94 -22.98 24.98
CA ARG A 361 7.92 -22.44 24.00
C ARG A 361 7.36 -21.30 23.18
N LEU A 362 6.06 -21.25 22.89
CA LEU A 362 5.41 -20.13 22.26
C LEU A 362 5.44 -18.93 23.19
N ALA A 363 5.14 -19.05 24.48
CA ALA A 363 5.28 -17.95 25.44
C ALA A 363 6.72 -17.41 25.55
N TYR A 364 7.72 -18.31 25.49
CA TYR A 364 9.14 -17.92 25.52
C TYR A 364 9.69 -17.41 24.17
N HIS A 365 9.15 -17.89 23.03
CA HIS A 365 9.46 -17.34 21.69
C HIS A 365 8.62 -16.10 21.34
N PHE A 366 7.49 -15.89 22.00
CA PHE A 366 6.66 -14.68 21.92
C PHE A 366 7.45 -13.44 22.34
N GLN A 367 8.47 -13.60 23.20
CA GLN A 367 9.40 -12.51 23.55
C GLN A 367 10.53 -12.28 22.53
N LYS A 368 10.82 -13.22 21.62
CA LYS A 368 12.04 -13.17 20.79
C LYS A 368 11.83 -13.11 19.27
N LYS A 369 10.61 -13.34 18.75
CA LYS A 369 10.38 -13.50 17.29
C LYS A 369 9.42 -12.50 16.64
N PHE A 370 9.10 -11.38 17.29
CA PHE A 370 8.11 -10.47 16.76
C PHE A 370 8.70 -9.17 16.22
N PHE A 371 9.06 -9.18 14.93
CA PHE A 371 9.25 -7.93 14.18
C PHE A 371 7.89 -7.33 13.75
N VAL A 372 6.87 -8.18 13.58
CA VAL A 372 5.51 -7.78 13.15
C VAL A 372 4.58 -7.48 14.34
N LEU A 373 4.68 -8.20 15.47
CA LEU A 373 3.96 -7.78 16.67
C LEU A 373 4.63 -6.60 17.34
N VAL A 374 5.88 -6.19 17.12
CA VAL A 374 6.37 -5.00 17.86
C VAL A 374 5.62 -3.73 17.46
N GLN A 375 5.26 -3.55 16.18
CA GLN A 375 4.43 -2.41 15.74
C GLN A 375 2.94 -2.58 16.09
N LEU A 376 2.40 -3.79 15.96
CA LEU A 376 1.03 -4.09 16.42
C LEU A 376 0.93 -3.98 17.94
N TRP A 377 1.95 -4.41 18.68
CA TRP A 377 2.07 -4.38 20.12
C TRP A 377 2.38 -2.99 20.62
N THR A 378 3.13 -2.12 19.92
CA THR A 378 3.25 -0.70 20.29
C THR A 378 1.95 0.04 20.05
N THR A 379 1.21 -0.28 18.99
CA THR A 379 -0.14 0.24 18.71
C THR A 379 -1.14 -0.22 19.78
N ILE A 380 -1.13 -1.51 20.11
CA ILE A 380 -1.94 -2.11 21.18
C ILE A 380 -1.50 -1.57 22.55
N THR A 381 -0.20 -1.50 22.86
CA THR A 381 0.29 -0.96 24.14
C THR A 381 0.14 0.55 24.23
N THR A 382 0.13 1.34 23.16
CA THR A 382 -0.27 2.77 23.28
C THR A 382 -1.75 2.92 23.58
N LEU A 383 -2.59 2.02 23.06
CA LEU A 383 -4.00 1.89 23.46
C LEU A 383 -4.19 1.40 24.90
N PHE A 384 -3.28 0.55 25.42
CA PHE A 384 -3.34 -0.08 26.75
C PHE A 384 -2.52 0.62 27.86
N VAL A 385 -1.48 1.41 27.57
CA VAL A 385 -0.56 1.98 28.59
C VAL A 385 -1.17 3.26 29.19
N ARG A 386 -2.01 3.98 28.44
CA ARG A 386 -2.69 5.16 28.98
C ARG A 386 -3.81 4.81 29.96
N THR A 387 -4.23 3.55 30.04
CA THR A 387 -5.27 3.10 30.99
C THR A 387 -4.71 2.74 32.37
N SER A 388 -3.39 2.70 32.56
CA SER A 388 -2.81 2.38 33.89
C SER A 388 -2.45 3.61 34.73
N TYR A 389 -2.29 4.80 34.12
CA TYR A 389 -1.95 6.04 34.83
C TYR A 389 -2.58 7.28 34.16
N PRO A 390 -3.74 7.76 34.64
CA PRO A 390 -4.44 8.91 34.06
C PRO A 390 -3.70 10.25 34.18
N ASP A 391 -2.81 10.39 35.17
CA ASP A 391 -2.24 11.68 35.60
C ASP A 391 -0.74 11.87 35.31
N MET A 392 -0.13 11.05 34.45
CA MET A 392 1.31 11.18 34.20
C MET A 392 1.60 12.42 33.31
N PRO A 393 2.45 13.37 33.77
CA PRO A 393 2.76 14.56 32.99
C PRO A 393 3.49 14.17 31.70
N PRO A 394 3.26 14.92 30.61
CA PRO A 394 3.92 14.62 29.36
C PRO A 394 5.43 14.82 29.58
N GLY A 395 6.22 13.77 29.42
CA GLY A 395 7.67 13.84 29.60
C GLY A 395 8.34 12.63 30.27
N VAL A 396 7.60 11.68 30.85
CA VAL A 396 8.21 10.52 31.57
C VAL A 396 7.95 9.17 30.91
N ALA A 397 7.27 9.11 29.76
CA ALA A 397 7.29 7.92 28.90
C ALA A 397 8.55 7.93 28.00
N LEU A 398 9.73 8.04 28.60
CA LEU A 398 10.99 7.72 27.94
C LEU A 398 11.31 6.26 28.25
N LEU A 399 10.87 5.40 27.35
CA LEU A 399 11.43 4.06 27.15
C LEU A 399 12.07 4.04 25.75
N GLU A 400 12.78 5.13 25.40
CA GLU A 400 13.54 5.27 24.16
C GLU A 400 14.93 4.60 24.20
N ASP A 401 15.42 4.11 25.35
CA ASP A 401 16.84 3.76 25.48
C ASP A 401 17.21 2.27 25.41
N PHE A 402 16.36 1.36 24.91
CA PHE A 402 16.76 -0.06 24.80
C PHE A 402 16.62 -0.78 23.45
N PHE A 403 16.19 -0.10 22.38
CA PHE A 403 16.26 -0.70 21.04
C PHE A 403 16.66 0.33 19.97
N MET A 404 17.84 0.91 20.14
CA MET A 404 18.63 1.40 19.00
C MET A 404 19.15 0.20 18.21
N ILE A 405 18.30 -0.41 17.39
CA ILE A 405 18.80 -1.15 16.21
C ILE A 405 18.79 -0.12 15.09
N HIS A 406 19.98 0.34 14.74
CA HIS A 406 20.22 1.19 13.59
C HIS A 406 19.38 0.72 12.39
N GLN A 407 18.51 1.59 11.90
CA GLN A 407 17.95 1.45 10.56
C GLN A 407 19.09 1.47 9.57
N VAL A 408 19.56 0.29 9.17
CA VAL A 408 20.29 0.15 7.93
C VAL A 408 19.24 0.29 6.83
N LYS A 409 19.06 1.53 6.35
CA LYS A 409 18.48 1.77 5.04
C LYS A 409 19.28 0.92 4.05
N LEU A 410 18.72 -0.20 3.62
CA LEU A 410 19.20 -0.85 2.42
C LEU A 410 19.07 0.18 1.29
N PRO A 411 20.15 0.47 0.54
CA PRO A 411 20.08 1.44 -0.54
C PRO A 411 18.96 1.01 -1.48
N LYS A 412 18.00 1.91 -1.73
CA LYS A 412 17.10 1.79 -2.88
C LYS A 412 18.02 1.64 -4.08
N MET A 413 18.15 0.43 -4.62
CA MET A 413 18.80 0.27 -5.90
C MET A 413 17.94 1.06 -6.88
N ALA A 414 18.54 2.13 -7.40
CA ALA A 414 18.15 2.65 -8.69
C ALA A 414 18.35 1.47 -9.65
N VAL A 415 17.30 0.70 -9.88
CA VAL A 415 17.20 -0.06 -11.13
C VAL A 415 17.11 0.97 -12.24
#